data_AF-A0A109K0C6-F1
#
_entry.id   AF-A0A109K0C6-F1
#
_cell.length_a   1.000
_cell.length_b   1.000
_cell.length_c   1.000
_cell.angle_alpha   90.00
_cell.angle_beta   90.00
_cell.angle_gamma   90.00
#
_symmetry.space_group_name_H-M   'P 1'
#
loop_
_entity.id
_entity.type
_entity.pdbx_description
1 polymer ?
#
loop_
_entity_poly.entity_id
_entity_poly.type
_entity_poly.pdbx_seq_one_letter_code
_entity_poly.pdbx_strand_id
1 'polypeptide(L)'
;MAALEQFEATEANLTKLERLWDEIAAMIPTEIAFGENVEYEDRARSFGLLVASLPSIGGWKPAATPPDLDGLAQSRLDAMEIDELTAQVSVERWIEEPGRELREYRFRFNNMRRALIRDALIGLIDQIDADIRAVRAGAGPDARRQLD
;
A
#
# COMPACT_ATOMS: atom_id res chain seq x y z
N MET A 1 -11.77 -14.89 8.82
CA MET A 1 -12.32 -13.57 9.20
C MET A 1 -11.20 -12.60 9.57
N ALA A 2 -10.34 -12.88 10.56
CA ALA A 2 -9.23 -12.00 10.95
C ALA A 2 -8.26 -11.55 9.82
N ALA A 3 -7.93 -12.43 8.87
CA ALA A 3 -7.07 -12.07 7.74
C ALA A 3 -7.73 -11.06 6.78
N LEU A 4 -9.06 -11.12 6.59
CA LEU A 4 -9.77 -10.18 5.72
C LEU A 4 -9.85 -8.79 6.36
N GLU A 5 -10.17 -8.74 7.66
CA GLU A 5 -10.23 -7.50 8.43
C GLU A 5 -8.89 -6.75 8.45
N GLN A 6 -7.78 -7.50 8.57
CA GLN A 6 -6.44 -6.91 8.51
C GLN A 6 -6.10 -6.33 7.13
N PHE A 7 -6.62 -6.93 6.05
CA PHE A 7 -6.50 -6.38 4.70
C PHE A 7 -7.31 -5.10 4.54
N GLU A 8 -8.55 -5.07 5.04
CA GLU A 8 -9.40 -3.88 4.98
C GLU A 8 -8.80 -2.71 5.77
N ALA A 9 -8.29 -2.97 6.97
CA ALA A 9 -7.58 -1.96 7.76
C ALA A 9 -6.33 -1.44 7.04
N THR A 10 -5.56 -2.33 6.40
CA THR A 10 -4.39 -1.94 5.60
C THR A 10 -4.79 -1.12 4.37
N GLU A 11 -5.87 -1.48 3.69
CA GLU A 11 -6.40 -0.75 2.53
C GLU A 11 -6.86 0.66 2.90
N ALA A 12 -7.53 0.81 4.05
CA ALA A 12 -7.93 2.10 4.58
C ALA A 12 -6.72 2.97 4.90
N ASN A 13 -5.71 2.41 5.59
CA ASN A 13 -4.47 3.12 5.91
C ASN A 13 -3.69 3.53 4.65
N LEU A 14 -3.58 2.65 3.66
CA LEU A 14 -2.92 2.95 2.40
C LEU A 14 -3.63 4.07 1.64
N THR A 15 -4.96 4.05 1.59
CA THR A 15 -5.74 5.10 0.93
C THR A 15 -5.60 6.45 1.63
N LYS A 16 -5.58 6.46 2.97
CA LYS A 16 -5.29 7.66 3.76
C LYS A 16 -3.88 8.20 3.49
N LEU A 17 -2.91 7.30 3.39
CA LEU A 17 -1.51 7.64 3.14
C LEU A 17 -1.30 8.23 1.74
N GLU A 18 -1.94 7.68 0.71
CA GLU A 18 -1.90 8.22 -0.65
C GLU A 18 -2.52 9.62 -0.73
N ARG A 19 -3.69 9.82 -0.11
CA ARG A 19 -4.29 11.15 -0.03
C ARG A 19 -3.37 12.14 0.70
N LEU A 20 -2.78 11.71 1.81
CA LEU A 20 -1.86 12.54 2.58
C LEU A 20 -0.62 12.90 1.76
N TRP A 21 -0.12 11.97 0.95
CA TRP A 21 0.96 12.25 0.00
C TRP A 21 0.55 13.32 -1.01
N ASP A 22 -0.63 13.23 -1.62
CA ASP A 22 -1.10 14.22 -2.59
C ASP A 22 -1.20 15.63 -1.96
N GLU A 23 -1.66 15.71 -0.71
CA GLU A 23 -1.70 16.96 0.06
C GLU A 23 -0.29 17.51 0.35
N ILE A 24 0.66 16.64 0.75
CA ILE A 24 2.06 17.01 0.99
C ILE A 24 2.72 17.49 -0.31
N ALA A 25 2.59 16.72 -1.40
CA ALA A 25 3.20 17.00 -2.69
C ALA A 25 2.72 18.34 -3.26
N ALA A 26 1.45 18.70 -3.05
CA ALA A 26 0.90 19.99 -3.45
C ALA A 26 1.49 21.18 -2.68
N MET A 27 2.04 20.94 -1.48
CA MET A 27 2.69 21.97 -0.66
C MET A 27 4.18 22.12 -0.95
N ILE A 28 4.78 21.18 -1.69
CA ILE A 28 6.19 21.26 -2.07
C ILE A 28 6.36 22.38 -3.09
N PRO A 29 7.18 23.42 -2.82
CA PRO A 29 7.45 24.47 -3.78
C PRO A 29 8.07 23.89 -5.06
N THR A 30 7.87 24.53 -6.22
CA THR A 30 8.60 24.17 -7.46
C THR A 30 9.96 24.88 -7.56
N GLU A 31 10.06 26.07 -6.97
CA GLU A 31 11.27 26.89 -6.97
C GLU A 31 12.12 26.64 -5.71
N ILE A 32 13.29 27.28 -5.64
CA ILE A 32 14.08 27.35 -4.40
C ILE A 32 13.38 28.32 -3.44
N ALA A 33 12.84 27.79 -2.35
CA ALA A 33 12.18 28.57 -1.30
C ALA A 33 12.56 28.01 0.07
N PHE A 34 13.23 28.84 0.87
CA PHE A 34 13.56 28.53 2.26
C PHE A 34 12.44 28.99 3.20
N GLY A 35 12.29 28.29 4.31
CA GLY A 35 11.37 28.61 5.39
C GLY A 35 10.52 27.42 5.83
N GLU A 36 10.00 27.55 7.05
CA GLU A 36 9.17 26.53 7.67
C GLU A 36 7.73 26.59 7.16
N ASN A 37 7.11 25.42 7.07
CA ASN A 37 5.66 25.29 6.92
C ASN A 37 5.18 24.26 7.94
N VAL A 38 4.64 24.76 9.06
CA VAL A 38 4.14 23.91 10.16
C VAL A 38 3.11 22.89 9.67
N GLU A 39 2.25 23.30 8.74
CA GLU A 39 1.24 22.43 8.14
C GLU A 39 1.85 21.29 7.31
N TYR A 40 2.95 21.57 6.61
CA TYR A 40 3.73 20.59 5.86
C TYR A 40 4.40 19.60 6.82
N GLU A 41 5.09 20.10 7.84
CA GLU A 41 5.84 19.27 8.78
C GLU A 41 4.93 18.31 9.56
N ASP A 42 3.78 18.80 10.03
CA ASP A 42 2.80 17.97 10.72
C ASP A 42 2.27 16.85 9.83
N ARG A 43 2.05 17.15 8.54
CA ARG A 43 1.68 16.13 7.55
C ARG A 43 2.82 15.16 7.26
N ALA A 44 4.06 15.63 7.12
CA ALA A 44 5.23 14.78 6.91
C ALA A 44 5.47 13.82 8.08
N ARG A 45 5.29 14.29 9.33
CA ARG A 45 5.33 13.43 10.53
C ARG A 45 4.20 12.40 10.52
N SER A 46 2.98 12.84 10.20
CA SER A 46 1.81 11.96 10.08
C SER A 46 2.00 10.89 8.99
N PHE A 47 2.64 11.26 7.89
CA PHE A 47 3.00 10.35 6.80
C PHE A 47 3.94 9.26 7.29
N GLY A 48 5.02 9.62 7.99
CA GLY A 48 5.95 8.66 8.57
C GLY A 48 5.28 7.65 9.52
N LEU A 49 4.35 8.11 10.36
CA LEU A 49 3.57 7.24 11.25
C LEU A 49 2.68 6.25 10.48
N LEU A 50 2.02 6.72 9.42
CA LEU A 50 1.18 5.87 8.59
C LEU A 50 2.01 4.84 7.81
N VAL A 51 3.14 5.22 7.22
CA VAL A 51 4.08 4.29 6.57
C VAL A 51 4.56 3.22 7.55
N ALA A 52 4.89 3.61 8.79
CA ALA A 52 5.35 2.67 9.81
C ALA A 52 4.28 1.64 10.19
N SER A 53 2.99 1.99 10.06
CA SER A 53 1.86 1.09 10.34
C SER A 53 1.58 0.07 9.22
N LEU A 54 2.16 0.25 8.02
CA LEU A 54 1.93 -0.66 6.90
C LEU A 54 2.63 -2.00 7.12
N PRO A 55 1.95 -3.14 6.89
CA PRO A 55 2.59 -4.44 6.90
C PRO A 55 3.58 -4.56 5.73
N SER A 56 4.63 -5.36 5.92
CA SER A 56 5.54 -5.67 4.81
C SER A 56 4.91 -6.70 3.86
N ILE A 57 5.04 -6.47 2.56
CA ILE A 57 4.56 -7.38 1.50
C ILE A 57 5.79 -8.05 0.88
N GLY A 58 5.94 -9.35 1.11
CA GLY A 58 7.11 -10.10 0.61
C GLY A 58 8.44 -9.56 1.17
N GLY A 59 8.46 -9.13 2.43
CA GLY A 59 9.66 -8.57 3.09
C GLY A 59 9.99 -7.13 2.69
N TRP A 60 9.15 -6.48 1.89
CA TRP A 60 9.35 -5.11 1.43
C TRP A 60 8.22 -4.18 1.87
N LYS A 61 8.55 -2.93 2.18
CA LYS A 61 7.61 -1.83 2.44
C LYS A 61 8.26 -0.49 2.04
N PRO A 62 7.47 0.57 1.83
CA PRO A 62 7.99 1.92 1.60
C PRO A 62 8.88 2.36 2.77
N ALA A 63 9.96 3.06 2.45
CA ALA A 63 10.91 3.62 3.39
C ALA A 63 11.22 5.09 3.09
N ALA A 64 10.91 5.58 1.90
CA ALA A 64 11.08 6.98 1.53
C ALA A 64 10.17 7.88 2.35
N THR A 65 10.72 8.99 2.81
CA THR A 65 10.03 10.01 3.58
C THR A 65 9.90 11.30 2.77
N PRO A 66 8.84 12.10 2.97
CA PRO A 66 8.77 13.44 2.40
C PRO A 66 10.04 14.24 2.75
N PRO A 67 10.60 15.00 1.81
CA PRO A 67 11.79 15.79 2.06
C PRO A 67 11.49 16.91 3.06
N ASP A 68 12.48 17.27 3.87
CA ASP A 68 12.41 18.55 4.60
C ASP A 68 12.45 19.73 3.62
N LEU A 69 11.71 20.81 3.87
CA LEU A 69 11.59 21.92 2.92
C LEU A 69 12.87 22.73 2.78
N ASP A 70 13.58 22.99 3.88
CA ASP A 70 14.86 23.70 3.82
C ASP A 70 15.95 22.82 3.21
N GLY A 71 15.98 21.54 3.57
CA GLY A 71 16.87 20.55 2.93
C GLY A 71 16.61 20.41 1.42
N LEU A 72 15.36 20.47 1.00
CA LEU A 72 14.97 20.49 -0.40
C LEU A 72 15.45 21.76 -1.10
N ALA A 73 15.20 22.93 -0.51
CA ALA A 73 15.62 24.21 -1.08
C ALA A 73 17.15 24.24 -1.27
N GLN A 74 17.90 23.77 -0.27
CA GLN A 74 19.35 23.63 -0.37
C GLN A 74 19.76 22.67 -1.49
N SER A 75 19.13 21.49 -1.57
CA SER A 75 19.45 20.50 -2.60
C SER A 75 19.22 21.03 -4.03
N ARG A 76 18.16 21.82 -4.24
CA ARG A 76 17.91 22.47 -5.53
C ARG A 76 18.91 23.58 -5.82
N LEU A 77 19.28 24.38 -4.82
CA LEU A 77 20.30 25.41 -4.97
C LEU A 77 21.65 24.78 -5.37
N ASP A 78 22.08 23.75 -4.65
CA ASP A 78 23.32 23.02 -4.94
C ASP A 78 23.29 22.43 -6.37
N ALA A 79 22.16 21.83 -6.78
CA ALA A 79 21.99 21.30 -8.13
C ALA A 79 22.01 22.38 -9.22
N MET A 80 21.49 23.57 -8.93
CA MET A 80 21.60 24.72 -9.82
C MET A 80 23.02 25.26 -9.91
N GLU A 81 23.76 25.29 -8.80
CA GLU A 81 25.16 25.73 -8.77
C GLU A 81 26.12 24.77 -9.50
N ILE A 82 25.83 23.46 -9.47
CA ILE A 82 26.56 22.45 -10.25
C ILE A 82 26.40 22.68 -11.77
N ASP A 83 25.31 23.31 -12.20
CA ASP A 83 24.97 23.57 -13.61
C ASP A 83 24.92 22.31 -14.49
N GLU A 84 24.56 21.17 -13.89
CA GLU A 84 24.31 19.91 -14.59
C GLU A 84 22.84 19.52 -14.53
N LEU A 85 22.23 19.27 -15.69
CA LEU A 85 20.83 18.84 -15.79
C LEU A 85 20.56 17.54 -15.01
N THR A 86 21.53 16.65 -14.95
CA THR A 86 21.45 15.38 -14.21
C THR A 86 21.33 15.58 -12.70
N ALA A 87 21.98 16.60 -12.15
CA ALA A 87 21.87 16.95 -10.73
C ALA A 87 20.45 17.44 -10.41
N GLN A 88 19.91 18.35 -11.22
CA GLN A 88 18.56 18.89 -11.07
C GLN A 88 17.50 17.78 -11.18
N VAL A 89 17.61 16.91 -12.18
CA VAL A 89 16.70 15.75 -12.35
C VAL A 89 16.79 14.78 -11.18
N SER A 90 17.96 14.61 -10.57
CA SER A 90 18.13 13.71 -9.43
C SER A 90 17.40 14.23 -8.19
N VAL A 91 17.42 15.54 -7.95
CA VAL A 91 16.64 16.16 -6.87
C VAL A 91 15.15 15.97 -7.09
N GLU A 92 14.63 16.26 -8.29
CA GLU A 92 13.19 16.06 -8.58
C GLU A 92 12.77 14.59 -8.45
N ARG A 93 13.61 13.64 -8.85
CA ARG A 93 13.35 12.20 -8.67
C ARG A 93 13.31 11.78 -7.21
N TRP A 94 14.15 12.38 -6.37
CA TRP A 94 14.16 12.13 -4.93
C TRP A 94 12.89 12.69 -4.28
N ILE A 95 12.44 13.89 -4.67
CA ILE A 95 11.16 14.47 -4.21
C ILE A 95 9.99 13.53 -4.53
N GLU A 96 9.96 12.93 -5.72
CA GLU A 96 8.88 12.02 -6.13
C GLU A 96 8.99 10.60 -5.54
N GLU A 97 10.09 10.27 -4.88
CA GLU A 97 10.38 8.91 -4.42
C GLU A 97 9.31 8.33 -3.47
N PRO A 98 8.80 9.05 -2.46
CA PRO A 98 7.72 8.56 -1.61
C PRO A 98 6.48 8.20 -2.43
N GLY A 99 6.07 9.06 -3.36
CA GLY A 99 4.94 8.79 -4.26
C GLY A 99 5.16 7.56 -5.15
N ARG A 100 6.38 7.35 -5.64
CA ARG A 100 6.74 6.15 -6.41
C ARG A 100 6.64 4.87 -5.58
N GLU A 101 7.19 4.89 -4.36
CA GLU A 101 7.12 3.72 -3.47
C GLU A 101 5.68 3.40 -3.05
N LEU A 102 4.83 4.41 -2.85
CA LEU A 102 3.40 4.19 -2.59
C LEU A 102 2.70 3.50 -3.77
N ARG A 103 2.97 3.91 -5.01
CA ARG A 103 2.42 3.26 -6.21
C ARG A 103 2.88 1.79 -6.32
N GLU A 104 4.15 1.53 -6.04
CA GLU A 104 4.70 0.16 -6.01
C GLU A 104 4.02 -0.67 -4.91
N TYR A 105 3.84 -0.10 -3.72
CA TYR A 105 3.16 -0.77 -2.62
C TYR A 105 1.69 -1.07 -2.96
N ARG A 106 0.97 -0.11 -3.55
CA ARG A 106 -0.40 -0.31 -4.04
C ARG A 106 -0.48 -1.44 -5.07
N PHE A 107 0.46 -1.51 -5.99
CA PHE A 107 0.54 -2.59 -6.97
C PHE A 107 0.74 -3.95 -6.29
N ARG A 108 1.71 -4.07 -5.39
CA ARG A 108 1.97 -5.31 -4.62
C ARG A 108 0.78 -5.73 -3.77
N PHE A 109 0.16 -4.77 -3.08
CA PHE A 109 -1.03 -4.98 -2.27
C PHE A 109 -2.19 -5.54 -3.10
N ASN A 110 -2.46 -4.94 -4.27
CA ASN A 110 -3.53 -5.40 -5.16
C ASN A 110 -3.27 -6.82 -5.68
N ASN A 111 -2.03 -7.17 -6.01
CA ASN A 111 -1.69 -8.53 -6.44
C ASN A 111 -1.87 -9.54 -5.30
N MET A 112 -1.40 -9.21 -4.09
CA MET A 112 -1.57 -10.06 -2.92
C MET A 112 -3.04 -10.26 -2.58
N ARG A 113 -3.85 -9.20 -2.63
CA ARG A 113 -5.31 -9.27 -2.42
C ARG A 113 -5.98 -10.21 -3.43
N ARG A 114 -5.63 -10.10 -4.71
CA ARG A 114 -6.18 -10.97 -5.77
C ARG A 114 -5.83 -12.44 -5.55
N ALA A 115 -4.60 -12.74 -5.13
CA ALA A 115 -4.17 -14.09 -4.82
C ALA A 115 -4.97 -14.65 -3.63
N LEU A 116 -5.08 -13.89 -2.55
CA LEU A 116 -5.82 -14.32 -1.35
C LEU A 116 -7.30 -14.57 -1.63
N ILE A 117 -7.94 -13.71 -2.43
CA ILE A 117 -9.34 -13.93 -2.85
C ILE A 117 -9.46 -15.21 -3.68
N ARG A 118 -8.54 -15.45 -4.62
CA ARG A 118 -8.53 -16.66 -5.43
C ARG A 118 -8.41 -17.91 -4.56
N ASP A 119 -7.47 -17.92 -3.63
CA ASP A 119 -7.23 -19.08 -2.75
C ASP A 119 -8.44 -19.35 -1.84
N ALA A 120 -9.07 -18.29 -1.33
CA ALA A 120 -10.30 -18.40 -0.55
C ALA A 120 -11.47 -18.98 -1.37
N LEU A 121 -11.61 -18.58 -2.64
CA LEU A 121 -12.64 -19.12 -3.53
C LEU A 121 -12.41 -20.60 -3.85
N ILE A 122 -11.17 -20.99 -4.13
CA ILE A 122 -10.80 -22.39 -4.37
C ILE A 122 -11.13 -23.24 -3.14
N GLY A 123 -10.71 -22.79 -1.95
CA GLY A 123 -10.99 -23.49 -0.70
C GLY A 123 -12.50 -23.64 -0.42
N LEU A 124 -13.31 -22.62 -0.75
CA LEU A 124 -14.76 -22.71 -0.63
C LEU A 124 -15.36 -23.76 -1.57
N ILE A 125 -14.90 -23.81 -2.83
CA ILE A 125 -15.36 -24.78 -3.82
C ILE A 125 -15.00 -26.20 -3.36
N ASP A 126 -13.76 -26.42 -2.92
CA ASP A 126 -13.31 -27.72 -2.42
C ASP A 126 -14.13 -28.20 -1.22
N GLN A 127 -14.49 -27.27 -0.32
CA GLN A 127 -15.35 -27.56 0.82
C GLN A 127 -16.77 -27.94 0.38
N ILE A 128 -17.36 -27.20 -0.56
CA ILE A 128 -18.68 -27.52 -1.12
C ILE A 128 -18.67 -28.92 -1.75
N ASP A 129 -17.64 -29.24 -2.54
CA ASP A 129 -17.50 -30.57 -3.16
C ASP A 129 -17.34 -31.69 -2.12
N ALA A 130 -16.60 -31.43 -1.03
CA ALA A 130 -16.48 -32.36 0.08
C ALA A 130 -17.82 -32.59 0.79
N ASP A 131 -18.58 -31.52 1.05
CA ASP A 131 -19.89 -31.58 1.71
C ASP A 131 -20.91 -32.33 0.83
N ILE A 132 -20.94 -32.07 -0.49
CA ILE A 132 -21.79 -32.81 -1.44
C ILE A 132 -21.46 -34.31 -1.43
N ARG A 133 -20.16 -34.66 -1.44
CA ARG A 133 -19.73 -36.07 -1.36
C ARG A 133 -20.15 -36.72 -0.04
N ALA A 134 -20.04 -36.01 1.08
CA ALA A 134 -20.45 -36.49 2.40
C ALA A 134 -21.96 -36.74 2.46
N VAL A 135 -22.77 -35.81 1.96
CA VAL A 135 -24.25 -35.98 1.87
C VAL A 135 -24.59 -37.18 1.00
N ARG A 136 -23.95 -37.35 -0.16
CA ARG A 136 -24.18 -38.50 -1.04
C ARG A 136 -23.81 -39.84 -0.39
N ALA A 137 -22.72 -39.88 0.37
CA ALA A 137 -22.31 -41.08 1.11
C ALA A 137 -23.30 -41.43 2.24
N GLY A 138 -23.80 -40.42 2.96
CA GLY A 138 -24.83 -40.60 3.99
C GLY A 138 -26.21 -40.97 3.43
N ALA A 139 -26.51 -40.62 2.17
CA ALA A 139 -27.75 -40.99 1.47
C ALA A 139 -27.70 -42.36 0.76
N GLY A 140 -26.66 -43.17 1.01
CA GLY A 140 -26.56 -44.58 0.55
C GLY A 140 -27.68 -45.49 1.12
N PRO A 141 -27.85 -46.72 0.61
CA PRO A 141 -29.13 -47.40 0.32
C PRO A 141 -30.07 -47.79 1.49
N ASP A 142 -29.89 -47.28 2.70
CA ASP A 142 -30.76 -47.63 3.84
C ASP A 142 -32.11 -46.89 3.84
N ALA A 143 -32.24 -45.77 3.11
CA ALA A 143 -33.53 -45.10 2.94
C ALA A 143 -34.50 -45.85 2.01
N ARG A 144 -34.03 -46.84 1.23
CA ARG A 144 -34.88 -47.65 0.33
C ARG A 144 -35.33 -48.99 0.92
N ARG A 145 -34.89 -49.35 2.13
CA ARG A 145 -35.25 -50.62 2.80
C ARG A 145 -36.35 -50.52 3.86
N GLN A 146 -36.90 -49.33 4.11
CA GLN A 146 -37.97 -49.13 5.12
C GLN A 146 -39.39 -49.06 4.52
N LEU A 147 -39.58 -49.38 3.23
CA LEU A 147 -40.88 -49.30 2.55
C LEU A 147 -41.37 -50.62 1.93
N ASP A 148 -40.70 -51.74 2.20
CA ASP A 148 -41.20 -53.10 1.89
C ASP A 148 -41.56 -53.83 3.20
#